data_AF-A0A3B6IV06-F1
#
_entry.id   AF-A0A3B6IV06-F1
#
_cell.length_a   1.000
_cell.length_b   1.000
_cell.length_c   1.000
_cell.angle_alpha   90.00
_cell.angle_beta   90.00
_cell.angle_gamma   90.00
#
_symmetry.space_group_name_H-M   'P 1'
#
loop_
_entity.id
_entity.type
_entity.pdbx_description
1 polymer ?
#
loop_
_entity_poly.entity_id
_entity_poly.type
_entity_poly.pdbx_seq_one_letter_code
_entity_poly.pdbx_strand_id
1 'polypeptide(L)'
;MIFGLLHGAFLFQFATSQSFIGVNYGTLADNLSPAASTASLLTSTSIGKLRLYEPQQDLVAALAGSNISILLGVPNSDVPSLAASPAAAASWAAANIPTMVSVSAISVGNELLNSGDPTLGPQLLPAMQNLLAALPAGSTTKISTVHSMAVLAASDPPSSGAFHMDLAGSLDPVLDFLRQNGSPFMINPYPYFAYASDTRDETLAFCLFQPNPGRVDAGSGLNYMNMFDAQLDAVRAALDGKGYAGVDIVIAETGWPYRGDADEAGATPDNARAYNGNLVAHLRSQVGTPRTPGRSVDTYLFALYDEDLKPGPVSERSFGLYQADLTANYDIGLAKGSASPSTSGQIGVTATPAQVLASA
;
A
#
# COMPACT_ATOMS: atom_id res chain seq x y z
N MET A 1 -42.51 -24.27 38.29
CA MET A 1 -42.57 -23.71 36.93
C MET A 1 -42.19 -22.24 36.98
N ILE A 2 -40.93 -21.90 36.73
CA ILE A 2 -40.52 -20.55 36.31
C ILE A 2 -39.40 -20.77 35.27
N PHE A 3 -39.71 -20.53 34.00
CA PHE A 3 -38.74 -20.47 32.92
C PHE A 3 -38.04 -19.11 32.99
N GLY A 4 -36.72 -19.10 33.18
CA GLY A 4 -35.90 -17.90 33.02
C GLY A 4 -35.44 -17.78 31.56
N LEU A 5 -35.95 -16.78 30.84
CA LEU A 5 -35.43 -16.39 29.53
C LEU A 5 -34.06 -15.71 29.70
N LEU A 6 -32.99 -16.37 29.28
CA LEU A 6 -31.73 -15.69 28.96
C LEU A 6 -31.91 -14.96 27.62
N HIS A 7 -32.04 -13.63 27.67
CA HIS A 7 -31.88 -12.78 26.49
C HIS A 7 -30.39 -12.67 26.19
N GLY A 8 -29.92 -13.42 25.20
CA GLY A 8 -28.61 -13.20 24.59
C GLY A 8 -28.61 -11.88 23.85
N ALA A 9 -27.92 -10.87 24.37
CA ALA A 9 -27.63 -9.66 23.64
C ALA A 9 -26.64 -9.99 22.52
N PHE A 10 -27.12 -10.06 21.28
CA PHE A 10 -26.26 -10.00 20.11
C PHE A 10 -25.67 -8.58 20.03
N LEU A 11 -24.40 -8.44 20.39
CA LEU A 11 -23.62 -7.26 20.02
C LEU A 11 -23.47 -7.30 18.50
N PHE A 12 -24.24 -6.47 17.80
CA PHE A 12 -23.99 -6.16 16.40
C PHE A 12 -22.64 -5.43 16.33
N GLN A 13 -21.57 -6.16 16.01
CA GLN A 13 -20.33 -5.54 15.55
C GLN A 13 -20.63 -4.97 14.16
N PHE A 14 -20.97 -3.69 14.11
CA PHE A 14 -20.89 -2.94 12.86
C PHE A 14 -19.45 -3.03 12.38
N ALA A 15 -19.22 -3.63 11.21
CA ALA A 15 -17.91 -3.61 10.58
C ALA A 15 -17.57 -2.15 10.25
N THR A 16 -16.84 -1.51 11.15
CA THR A 16 -16.30 -0.17 10.95
C THR A 16 -15.26 -0.24 9.83
N SER A 17 -15.26 0.77 8.96
CA SER A 17 -14.20 0.98 7.98
C SER A 17 -12.83 0.80 8.64
N GLN A 18 -11.95 -0.02 8.06
CA GLN A 18 -10.62 -0.26 8.58
C GLN A 18 -9.69 0.79 7.99
N SER A 19 -9.27 1.75 8.83
CA SER A 19 -8.53 2.92 8.37
C SER A 19 -7.19 2.59 7.72
N PHE A 20 -6.62 1.40 7.91
CA PHE A 20 -5.33 1.00 7.32
C PHE A 20 -5.47 0.19 6.01
N ILE A 21 -6.69 -0.20 5.61
CA ILE A 21 -6.91 -0.92 4.35
C ILE A 21 -7.43 0.03 3.28
N GLY A 22 -6.63 0.18 2.24
CA GLY A 22 -6.96 0.88 1.01
C GLY A 22 -6.98 -0.03 -0.20
N VAL A 23 -7.45 0.51 -1.32
CA VAL A 23 -7.38 -0.11 -2.64
C VAL A 23 -6.98 0.91 -3.69
N ASN A 24 -6.27 0.47 -4.72
CA ASN A 24 -5.94 1.26 -5.89
C ASN A 24 -7.11 1.23 -6.88
N TYR A 25 -7.52 2.40 -7.37
CA TYR A 25 -8.46 2.53 -8.49
C TYR A 25 -7.68 2.92 -9.74
N GLY A 26 -7.37 1.91 -10.55
CA GLY A 26 -6.76 2.08 -11.86
C GLY A 26 -7.80 2.35 -12.93
N THR A 27 -7.41 3.11 -13.96
CA THR A 27 -8.27 3.61 -15.03
C THR A 27 -7.79 3.23 -16.42
N LEU A 28 -6.78 2.37 -16.54
CA LEU A 28 -6.34 1.84 -17.84
C LEU A 28 -7.28 0.72 -18.31
N ALA A 29 -8.55 1.07 -18.48
CA ALA A 29 -9.62 0.21 -18.97
C ALA A 29 -10.70 1.02 -19.69
N ASP A 30 -11.42 0.41 -20.63
CA ASP A 30 -12.56 1.01 -21.34
C ASP A 30 -13.93 0.40 -20.96
N ASN A 31 -13.92 -0.56 -20.03
CA ASN A 31 -15.07 -1.36 -19.65
C ASN A 31 -15.54 -1.14 -18.18
N LEU A 32 -14.95 -0.18 -17.47
CA LEU A 32 -15.21 0.06 -16.04
C LEU A 32 -16.68 0.40 -15.76
N SER A 33 -17.19 -0.14 -14.66
CA SER A 33 -18.51 0.21 -14.15
C SER A 33 -18.66 1.71 -13.84
N PRO A 34 -19.88 2.27 -13.92
CA PRO A 34 -20.14 3.66 -13.55
C PRO A 34 -19.68 4.00 -12.13
N ALA A 35 -19.25 5.26 -11.93
CA ALA A 35 -18.75 5.77 -10.65
C ALA A 35 -19.65 5.47 -9.45
N ALA A 36 -20.98 5.58 -9.60
CA ALA A 36 -21.95 5.28 -8.54
C ALA A 36 -21.94 3.80 -8.11
N SER A 37 -21.75 2.88 -9.06
CA SER A 37 -21.64 1.45 -8.78
C SER A 37 -20.35 1.13 -8.05
N THR A 38 -19.23 1.74 -8.47
CA THR A 38 -17.94 1.62 -7.78
C THR A 38 -18.01 2.18 -6.36
N ALA A 39 -18.63 3.34 -6.15
CA ALA A 39 -18.85 3.90 -4.82
C ALA A 39 -19.71 2.99 -3.93
N SER A 40 -20.76 2.39 -4.50
CA SER A 40 -21.61 1.41 -3.81
C SER A 40 -20.82 0.16 -3.42
N LEU A 41 -19.97 -0.35 -4.32
CA LEU A 41 -19.08 -1.48 -4.04
C LEU A 41 -18.13 -1.13 -2.89
N LEU A 42 -17.38 -0.03 -2.99
CA LEU A 42 -16.42 0.38 -1.97
C LEU A 42 -17.09 0.54 -0.60
N THR A 43 -18.25 1.19 -0.52
CA THR A 43 -18.97 1.39 0.73
C THR A 43 -19.55 0.10 1.32
N SER A 44 -19.76 -0.95 0.53
CA SER A 44 -20.14 -2.29 1.01
C SER A 44 -18.99 -3.10 1.65
N THR A 45 -17.75 -2.63 1.53
CA THR A 45 -16.55 -3.30 2.06
C THR A 45 -15.96 -2.61 3.28
N SER A 46 -14.98 -3.24 3.94
CA SER A 46 -14.17 -2.66 5.01
C SER A 46 -13.06 -1.71 4.52
N ILE A 47 -12.97 -1.45 3.22
CA ILE A 47 -12.00 -0.51 2.63
C ILE A 47 -12.30 0.90 3.14
N GLY A 48 -11.30 1.53 3.74
CA GLY A 48 -11.38 2.89 4.26
C GLY A 48 -10.61 3.92 3.46
N LYS A 49 -9.79 3.47 2.50
CA LYS A 49 -8.91 4.34 1.71
C LYS A 49 -9.00 3.99 0.23
N LEU A 50 -8.95 5.02 -0.62
CA LEU A 50 -8.91 4.84 -2.06
C LEU A 50 -7.72 5.62 -2.61
N ARG A 51 -6.84 4.96 -3.35
CA ARG A 51 -5.80 5.63 -4.11
C ARG A 51 -6.29 5.84 -5.54
N LEU A 52 -6.25 7.09 -5.98
CA LEU A 52 -6.49 7.47 -7.36
C LEU A 52 -5.14 7.83 -8.00
N TYR A 53 -4.85 7.35 -9.21
CA TYR A 53 -3.61 7.73 -9.92
C TYR A 53 -3.68 9.15 -10.50
N GLU A 54 -4.91 9.63 -10.71
CA GLU A 54 -5.23 10.93 -11.28
C GLU A 54 -6.59 11.41 -10.72
N PRO A 55 -6.96 12.69 -10.90
CA PRO A 55 -8.25 13.21 -10.42
C PRO A 55 -9.46 12.52 -11.08
N GLN A 56 -10.37 11.96 -10.26
CA GLN A 56 -11.59 11.27 -10.71
C GLN A 56 -12.84 11.97 -10.17
N GLN A 57 -13.28 13.04 -10.83
CA GLN A 57 -14.35 13.92 -10.32
C GLN A 57 -15.68 13.17 -10.08
N ASP A 58 -16.10 12.32 -11.01
CA ASP A 58 -17.37 11.59 -10.91
C ASP A 58 -17.36 10.57 -9.76
N LEU A 59 -16.23 9.86 -9.58
CA LEU A 59 -16.08 8.90 -8.48
C LEU A 59 -16.00 9.60 -7.12
N VAL A 60 -15.25 10.71 -7.03
CA VAL A 60 -15.21 11.54 -5.83
C VAL A 60 -16.60 12.04 -5.47
N ALA A 61 -17.37 12.53 -6.44
CA ALA A 61 -18.73 13.00 -6.20
C ALA A 61 -19.64 11.86 -5.71
N ALA A 62 -19.52 10.66 -6.30
CA ALA A 62 -20.25 9.47 -5.87
C ALA A 62 -19.86 8.99 -4.46
N LEU A 63 -18.64 9.31 -3.99
CA LEU A 63 -18.15 8.98 -2.65
C LEU A 63 -18.46 10.04 -1.59
N ALA A 64 -19.08 11.16 -1.96
CA ALA A 64 -19.43 12.22 -1.03
C ALA A 64 -20.29 11.70 0.13
N GLY A 65 -19.92 12.04 1.37
CA GLY A 65 -20.60 11.57 2.58
C GLY A 65 -20.22 10.14 3.03
N SER A 66 -19.35 9.45 2.29
CA SER A 66 -18.74 8.20 2.76
C SER A 66 -17.58 8.47 3.74
N ASN A 67 -17.13 7.42 4.43
CA ASN A 67 -15.95 7.46 5.31
C ASN A 67 -14.65 7.05 4.59
N ILE A 68 -14.63 7.07 3.25
CA ILE A 68 -13.45 6.70 2.46
C ILE A 68 -12.57 7.95 2.29
N SER A 69 -11.29 7.84 2.66
CA SER A 69 -10.31 8.90 2.42
C SER A 69 -9.52 8.67 1.13
N ILE A 70 -9.21 9.74 0.40
CA ILE A 70 -8.49 9.71 -0.87
C ILE A 70 -6.99 9.93 -0.67
N LEU A 71 -6.18 9.07 -1.28
CA LEU A 71 -4.81 9.37 -1.67
C LEU A 71 -4.83 9.77 -3.15
N LEU A 72 -4.61 11.06 -3.43
CA LEU A 72 -4.77 11.62 -4.78
C LEU A 72 -3.43 11.66 -5.51
N GLY A 73 -3.36 11.00 -6.67
CA GLY A 73 -2.20 11.01 -7.54
C GLY A 73 -2.13 12.26 -8.42
N VAL A 74 -0.92 12.77 -8.55
CA VAL A 74 -0.51 13.68 -9.62
C VAL A 74 0.12 12.84 -10.72
N PRO A 75 -0.40 12.85 -11.96
CA PRO A 75 0.22 12.16 -13.08
C PRO A 75 1.67 12.60 -13.30
N ASN A 76 2.55 11.68 -13.72
CA ASN A 76 3.95 12.00 -14.00
C ASN A 76 4.10 13.13 -15.04
N SER A 77 3.19 13.23 -16.00
CA SER A 77 3.14 14.27 -17.03
C SER A 77 2.92 15.69 -16.48
N ASP A 78 2.29 15.81 -15.31
CA ASP A 78 1.97 17.10 -14.70
C ASP A 78 3.13 17.65 -13.86
N VAL A 79 3.99 16.76 -13.35
CA VAL A 79 5.09 17.10 -12.43
C VAL A 79 5.96 18.25 -12.96
N PRO A 80 6.37 18.30 -14.26
CA PRO A 80 7.14 19.42 -14.77
C PRO A 80 6.46 20.78 -14.71
N SER A 81 5.17 20.83 -15.03
CA SER A 81 4.41 22.08 -14.97
C SER A 81 4.27 22.58 -13.54
N LEU A 82 4.00 21.66 -12.61
CA LEU A 82 3.84 21.95 -11.19
C LEU A 82 5.16 22.37 -10.53
N ALA A 83 6.28 21.77 -10.96
CA ALA A 83 7.62 22.16 -10.51
C ALA A 83 7.99 23.57 -10.97
N ALA A 84 7.69 23.90 -12.22
CA ALA A 84 8.11 25.15 -12.86
C ALA A 84 7.33 26.39 -12.38
N SER A 85 6.09 26.23 -11.91
CA SER A 85 5.21 27.36 -11.64
C SER A 85 4.32 27.17 -10.41
N PRO A 86 4.51 27.99 -9.35
CA PRO A 86 3.58 28.04 -8.22
C PRO A 86 2.13 28.34 -8.64
N ALA A 87 1.93 29.15 -9.68
CA ALA A 87 0.60 29.46 -10.20
C ALA A 87 -0.05 28.26 -10.92
N ALA A 88 0.75 27.43 -11.61
CA ALA A 88 0.27 26.18 -12.18
C ALA A 88 -0.13 25.20 -11.08
N ALA A 89 0.68 25.07 -10.02
CA ALA A 89 0.35 24.24 -8.87
C ALA A 89 -0.92 24.71 -8.15
N ALA A 90 -1.09 26.02 -7.95
CA ALA A 90 -2.32 26.57 -7.37
C ALA A 90 -3.56 26.28 -8.24
N SER A 91 -3.43 26.43 -9.56
CA SER A 91 -4.53 26.14 -10.49
C SER A 91 -4.89 24.65 -10.52
N TRP A 92 -3.89 23.77 -10.52
CA TRP A 92 -4.08 22.32 -10.44
C TRP A 92 -4.75 21.93 -9.12
N ALA A 93 -4.27 22.47 -7.99
CA ALA A 93 -4.82 22.22 -6.67
C ALA A 93 -6.31 22.63 -6.59
N ALA A 94 -6.64 23.82 -7.08
CA ALA A 94 -8.01 24.33 -7.08
C ALA A 94 -8.97 23.51 -7.97
N ALA A 95 -8.46 22.93 -9.06
CA ALA A 95 -9.26 22.12 -9.98
C ALA A 95 -9.44 20.67 -9.48
N ASN A 96 -8.43 20.12 -8.80
CA ASN A 96 -8.30 18.67 -8.65
C ASN A 96 -8.37 18.17 -7.22
N ILE A 97 -8.11 19.01 -6.20
CA ILE A 97 -8.23 18.58 -4.80
C ILE A 97 -9.69 18.64 -4.40
N PRO A 98 -10.33 17.50 -4.09
CA PRO A 98 -11.74 17.50 -3.76
C PRO A 98 -12.00 18.08 -2.37
N THR A 99 -13.13 18.77 -2.23
CA THR A 99 -13.58 19.39 -0.97
C THR A 99 -14.70 18.62 -0.29
N MET A 100 -15.37 17.70 -1.03
CA MET A 100 -16.50 16.91 -0.54
C MET A 100 -16.09 15.59 0.14
N VAL A 101 -14.83 15.18 -0.03
CA VAL A 101 -14.27 13.93 0.51
C VAL A 101 -12.91 14.25 1.15
N SER A 102 -12.58 13.57 2.25
CA SER A 102 -11.29 13.73 2.91
C SER A 102 -10.14 13.29 2.01
N VAL A 103 -9.11 14.13 1.86
CA VAL A 103 -7.86 13.80 1.17
C VAL A 103 -6.76 13.62 2.20
N SER A 104 -6.33 12.39 2.44
CA SER A 104 -5.27 12.10 3.42
C SER A 104 -3.91 12.57 2.92
N ALA A 105 -3.63 12.36 1.63
CA ALA A 105 -2.40 12.78 1.01
C ALA A 105 -2.54 12.98 -0.51
N ILE A 106 -1.59 13.69 -1.08
CA ILE A 106 -1.36 13.83 -2.52
C ILE A 106 0.01 13.24 -2.83
N SER A 107 0.07 12.27 -3.76
CA SER A 107 1.32 11.69 -4.24
C SER A 107 1.75 12.36 -5.55
N VAL A 108 2.85 13.09 -5.52
CA VAL A 108 3.45 13.77 -6.67
C VAL A 108 4.21 12.76 -7.52
N GLY A 109 3.57 12.30 -8.60
CA GLY A 109 4.09 11.24 -9.45
C GLY A 109 3.96 9.84 -8.85
N ASN A 110 4.23 8.85 -9.70
CA ASN A 110 4.27 7.43 -9.40
C ASN A 110 5.52 6.80 -9.99
N GLU A 111 6.36 6.21 -9.13
CA GLU A 111 7.62 5.54 -9.47
C GLU A 111 8.55 6.37 -10.35
N LEU A 112 8.52 7.69 -10.17
CA LEU A 112 9.08 8.65 -11.10
C LEU A 112 10.63 8.56 -11.18
N LEU A 113 11.29 8.16 -10.09
CA LEU A 113 12.73 7.87 -10.06
C LEU A 113 13.12 6.59 -10.83
N ASN A 114 12.14 5.74 -11.17
CA ASN A 114 12.30 4.53 -11.96
C ASN A 114 11.62 4.64 -13.35
N SER A 115 11.23 5.85 -13.77
CA SER A 115 10.50 6.08 -15.02
C SER A 115 11.34 5.91 -16.30
N GLY A 116 12.66 5.83 -16.16
CA GLY A 116 13.61 5.87 -17.28
C GLY A 116 13.91 7.29 -17.80
N ASP A 117 13.22 8.33 -17.30
CA ASP A 117 13.51 9.72 -17.63
C ASP A 117 14.29 10.40 -16.49
N PRO A 118 15.61 10.63 -16.64
CA PRO A 118 16.43 11.23 -15.59
C PRO A 118 16.10 12.70 -15.33
N THR A 119 15.33 13.35 -16.22
CA THR A 119 14.97 14.77 -16.07
C THR A 119 13.89 14.99 -15.02
N LEU A 120 13.09 13.95 -14.71
CA LEU A 120 11.94 14.08 -13.81
C LEU A 120 12.35 14.09 -12.33
N GLY A 121 13.36 13.32 -11.92
CA GLY A 121 13.78 13.20 -10.52
C GLY A 121 14.05 14.55 -9.83
N PRO A 122 14.84 15.47 -10.44
CA PRO A 122 15.08 16.80 -9.90
C PRO A 122 13.83 17.70 -9.75
N GLN A 123 12.71 17.32 -10.37
CA GLN A 123 11.48 18.11 -10.39
C GLN A 123 10.50 17.73 -9.27
N LEU A 124 10.73 16.60 -8.58
CA LEU A 124 9.87 16.14 -7.48
C LEU A 124 9.76 17.19 -6.36
N LEU A 125 10.88 17.61 -5.79
CA LEU A 125 10.87 18.52 -4.64
C LEU A 125 10.19 19.87 -4.97
N PRO A 126 10.53 20.57 -6.07
CA PRO A 126 9.83 21.80 -6.43
C PRO A 126 8.32 21.62 -6.62
N ALA A 127 7.88 20.54 -7.28
CA ALA A 127 6.46 20.27 -7.45
C ALA A 127 5.75 20.00 -6.10
N MET A 128 6.38 19.24 -5.21
CA MET A 128 5.87 18.96 -3.86
C MET A 128 5.76 20.24 -3.02
N GLN A 129 6.76 21.12 -3.08
CA GLN A 129 6.75 22.41 -2.39
C GLN A 129 5.66 23.33 -2.92
N ASN A 130 5.51 23.43 -4.24
CA ASN A 130 4.50 24.27 -4.86
C ASN A 130 3.07 23.76 -4.54
N LEU A 131 2.85 22.44 -4.53
CA LEU A 131 1.56 21.86 -4.13
C LEU A 131 1.28 22.05 -2.64
N LEU A 132 2.28 21.90 -1.77
CA LEU A 132 2.13 22.17 -0.34
C LEU A 132 1.70 23.63 -0.10
N ALA A 133 2.32 24.59 -0.80
CA ALA A 133 1.98 26.00 -0.71
C ALA A 133 0.59 26.33 -1.29
N ALA A 134 0.08 25.50 -2.20
CA ALA A 134 -1.24 25.63 -2.80
C ALA A 134 -2.37 25.03 -1.95
N LEU A 135 -2.05 24.29 -0.89
CA LEU A 135 -3.09 23.71 -0.02
C LEU A 135 -3.90 24.80 0.71
N PRO A 136 -5.19 24.57 0.94
CA PRO A 136 -6.00 25.48 1.75
C PRO A 136 -5.42 25.67 3.16
N ALA A 137 -5.59 26.87 3.72
CA ALA A 137 -5.17 27.16 5.09
C ALA A 137 -5.82 26.17 6.08
N GLY A 138 -5.00 25.58 6.95
CA GLY A 138 -5.47 24.58 7.92
C GLY A 138 -5.66 23.17 7.35
N SER A 139 -5.29 22.92 6.09
CA SER A 139 -5.31 21.59 5.50
C SER A 139 -4.43 20.61 6.30
N THR A 140 -4.93 19.40 6.51
CA THR A 140 -4.19 18.28 7.10
C THR A 140 -3.64 17.33 6.03
N THR A 141 -3.91 17.59 4.75
CA THR A 141 -3.46 16.77 3.62
C THR A 141 -1.94 16.75 3.55
N LYS A 142 -1.35 15.56 3.45
CA LYS A 142 0.10 15.38 3.30
C LYS A 142 0.51 15.43 1.83
N ILE A 143 1.71 15.93 1.56
CA ILE A 143 2.33 15.83 0.23
C ILE A 143 3.45 14.79 0.29
N SER A 144 3.42 13.81 -0.61
CA SER A 144 4.44 12.77 -0.75
C SER A 144 4.68 12.43 -2.21
N THR A 145 5.40 11.36 -2.51
CA THR A 145 5.61 10.76 -3.83
C THR A 145 5.73 9.25 -3.66
N VAL A 146 5.33 8.48 -4.66
CA VAL A 146 5.34 7.01 -4.62
C VAL A 146 6.59 6.48 -5.30
N HIS A 147 7.30 5.58 -4.62
CA HIS A 147 8.49 4.92 -5.13
C HIS A 147 8.24 3.44 -5.43
N SER A 148 8.98 2.87 -6.38
CA SER A 148 9.12 1.42 -6.52
C SER A 148 10.22 0.92 -5.57
N MET A 149 10.28 -0.38 -5.33
CA MET A 149 11.39 -0.99 -4.57
C MET A 149 12.77 -0.80 -5.24
N ALA A 150 12.83 -0.41 -6.52
CA ALA A 150 14.07 -0.17 -7.26
C ALA A 150 14.88 1.03 -6.75
N VAL A 151 14.32 1.84 -5.85
CA VAL A 151 15.10 2.89 -5.16
C VAL A 151 16.13 2.32 -4.18
N LEU A 152 16.00 1.04 -3.79
CA LEU A 152 16.93 0.35 -2.91
C LEU A 152 18.04 -0.35 -3.69
N ALA A 153 19.29 -0.05 -3.33
CA ALA A 153 20.48 -0.76 -3.83
C ALA A 153 20.73 -2.08 -3.08
N ALA A 154 20.22 -2.19 -1.86
CA ALA A 154 20.30 -3.39 -1.04
C ALA A 154 19.00 -3.55 -0.25
N SER A 155 18.53 -4.80 -0.14
CA SER A 155 17.30 -5.15 0.59
C SER A 155 17.30 -6.57 1.18
N ASP A 156 18.35 -7.36 0.94
CA ASP A 156 18.50 -8.71 1.47
C ASP A 156 19.93 -8.89 2.03
N PRO A 157 20.10 -9.13 3.34
CA PRO A 157 19.03 -9.22 4.35
C PRO A 157 18.34 -7.85 4.60
N PRO A 158 17.11 -7.80 5.15
CA PRO A 158 16.39 -6.55 5.38
C PRO A 158 17.19 -5.48 6.14
N SER A 159 18.01 -5.88 7.12
CA SER A 159 18.86 -4.98 7.90
C SER A 159 19.94 -4.25 7.08
N SER A 160 20.28 -4.74 5.89
CA SER A 160 21.20 -4.07 4.97
C SER A 160 20.50 -3.06 4.05
N GLY A 161 19.20 -2.83 4.24
CA GLY A 161 18.41 -1.88 3.45
C GLY A 161 19.15 -0.55 3.21
N ALA A 162 19.35 -0.19 1.95
CA ALA A 162 20.04 1.05 1.58
C ALA A 162 19.53 1.59 0.24
N PHE A 163 19.38 2.91 0.15
CA PHE A 163 19.05 3.57 -1.11
C PHE A 163 20.25 3.63 -2.06
N HIS A 164 19.95 3.66 -3.36
CA HIS A 164 20.90 3.96 -4.42
C HIS A 164 21.60 5.31 -4.21
N MET A 165 22.94 5.34 -4.25
CA MET A 165 23.73 6.56 -4.07
C MET A 165 23.54 7.55 -5.23
N ASP A 166 23.31 7.03 -6.43
CA ASP A 166 23.03 7.80 -7.64
C ASP A 166 21.68 8.53 -7.59
N LEU A 167 20.74 8.05 -6.76
CA LEU A 167 19.46 8.73 -6.52
C LEU A 167 19.55 9.83 -5.46
N ALA A 168 20.65 9.94 -4.70
CA ALA A 168 20.75 10.82 -3.53
C ALA A 168 20.43 12.29 -3.85
N GLY A 169 20.82 12.77 -5.04
CA GLY A 169 20.56 14.15 -5.46
C GLY A 169 19.07 14.50 -5.61
N SER A 170 18.21 13.52 -5.88
CA SER A 170 16.75 13.70 -5.97
C SER A 170 16.03 13.19 -4.73
N LEU A 171 16.49 12.09 -4.13
CA LEU A 171 15.82 11.43 -3.03
C LEU A 171 16.07 12.09 -1.68
N ASP A 172 17.31 12.47 -1.35
CA ASP A 172 17.62 13.03 -0.02
C ASP A 172 16.84 14.33 0.27
N PRO A 173 16.72 15.29 -0.67
CA PRO A 173 15.88 16.47 -0.46
C PRO A 173 14.39 16.16 -0.29
N VAL A 174 13.89 15.11 -0.97
CA VAL A 174 12.52 14.62 -0.78
C VAL A 174 12.35 14.05 0.63
N LEU A 175 13.27 13.21 1.11
CA LEU A 175 13.22 12.65 2.47
C LEU A 175 13.24 13.75 3.54
N ASP A 176 14.05 14.78 3.36
CA ASP A 176 14.07 15.96 4.22
C ASP A 176 12.72 16.69 4.23
N PHE A 177 12.13 16.91 3.06
CA PHE A 177 10.79 17.49 2.95
C PHE A 177 9.74 16.64 3.67
N LEU A 178 9.77 15.32 3.50
CA LEU A 178 8.81 14.41 4.14
C LEU A 178 8.90 14.53 5.66
N ARG A 179 10.12 14.47 6.21
CA ARG A 179 10.37 14.63 7.65
C ARG A 179 9.88 15.98 8.18
N GLN A 180 10.19 17.08 7.49
CA GLN A 180 9.83 18.43 7.92
C GLN A 180 8.32 18.67 7.96
N ASN A 181 7.56 18.00 7.09
CA ASN A 181 6.11 18.18 6.95
C ASN A 181 5.29 17.05 7.60
N GLY A 182 5.95 16.08 8.23
CA GLY A 182 5.31 14.89 8.78
C GLY A 182 4.52 14.13 7.71
N SER A 183 5.07 14.05 6.51
CA SER A 183 4.53 13.27 5.39
C SER A 183 5.15 11.88 5.36
N PRO A 184 4.43 10.85 4.90
CA PRO A 184 4.95 9.49 4.84
C PRO A 184 5.85 9.29 3.60
N PHE A 185 6.75 8.32 3.68
CA PHE A 185 7.41 7.71 2.53
C PHE A 185 6.47 6.66 1.92
N MET A 186 6.11 6.81 0.64
CA MET A 186 5.21 5.89 -0.04
C MET A 186 5.98 4.95 -0.97
N ILE A 187 5.69 3.66 -0.89
CA ILE A 187 6.46 2.61 -1.58
C ILE A 187 5.55 1.49 -2.11
N ASN A 188 5.96 0.86 -3.21
CA ASN A 188 5.27 -0.24 -3.87
C ASN A 188 6.05 -1.58 -3.73
N PRO A 189 5.97 -2.28 -2.59
CA PRO A 189 6.52 -3.62 -2.42
C PRO A 189 5.61 -4.68 -3.05
N TYR A 190 6.19 -5.51 -3.92
CA TYR A 190 5.49 -6.62 -4.56
C TYR A 190 6.24 -7.93 -4.32
N PRO A 191 5.84 -8.73 -3.32
CA PRO A 191 6.32 -10.10 -3.11
C PRO A 191 6.15 -11.02 -4.33
N TYR A 192 5.16 -10.75 -5.19
CA TYR A 192 4.96 -11.46 -6.45
C TYR A 192 6.21 -11.42 -7.34
N PHE A 193 6.80 -10.23 -7.57
CA PHE A 193 7.99 -10.11 -8.43
C PHE A 193 9.23 -10.75 -7.79
N ALA A 194 9.31 -10.79 -6.46
CA ALA A 194 10.37 -11.53 -5.77
C ALA A 194 10.23 -13.05 -6.02
N TYR A 195 9.00 -13.60 -5.99
CA TYR A 195 8.77 -15.00 -6.35
C TYR A 195 8.99 -15.27 -7.85
N ALA A 196 8.59 -14.35 -8.73
CA ALA A 196 8.78 -14.50 -10.17
C ALA A 196 10.27 -14.64 -10.57
N SER A 197 11.18 -14.08 -9.76
CA SER A 197 12.64 -14.23 -9.93
C SER A 197 13.25 -15.42 -9.20
N ASP A 198 12.52 -16.06 -8.28
CA ASP A 198 12.92 -17.24 -7.51
C ASP A 198 11.72 -18.15 -7.21
N THR A 199 11.47 -19.09 -8.12
CA THR A 199 10.23 -19.87 -8.17
C THR A 199 10.23 -21.13 -7.28
N ARG A 200 11.08 -21.17 -6.24
CA ARG A 200 11.09 -22.28 -5.27
C ARG A 200 9.83 -22.27 -4.39
N ASP A 201 9.33 -23.46 -4.04
CA ASP A 201 8.16 -23.61 -3.17
C ASP A 201 8.29 -22.90 -1.82
N GLU A 202 9.49 -22.91 -1.23
CA GLU A 202 9.78 -22.20 0.03
C GLU A 202 9.71 -20.67 -0.13
N THR A 203 10.06 -20.14 -1.30
CA THR A 203 9.90 -18.72 -1.62
C THR A 203 8.44 -18.40 -1.87
N LEU A 204 7.68 -19.27 -2.53
CA LEU A 204 6.23 -19.10 -2.68
C LEU A 204 5.53 -19.02 -1.31
N ALA A 205 5.79 -19.98 -0.43
CA ALA A 205 5.19 -20.00 0.90
C ALA A 205 5.55 -18.74 1.71
N PHE A 206 6.80 -18.28 1.61
CA PHE A 206 7.27 -17.04 2.23
C PHE A 206 6.59 -15.78 1.64
N CYS A 207 6.37 -15.73 0.33
CA CYS A 207 5.68 -14.60 -0.30
C CYS A 207 4.17 -14.59 -0.04
N LEU A 208 3.55 -15.76 0.16
CA LEU A 208 2.11 -15.92 0.40
C LEU A 208 1.70 -15.90 1.88
N PHE A 209 2.61 -15.57 2.80
CA PHE A 209 2.38 -15.64 4.26
C PHE A 209 1.96 -17.05 4.76
N GLN A 210 2.35 -18.10 4.04
CA GLN A 210 2.03 -19.49 4.42
C GLN A 210 3.07 -20.05 5.41
N PRO A 211 2.79 -21.15 6.11
CA PRO A 211 3.77 -21.80 6.98
C PRO A 211 5.08 -22.10 6.24
N ASN A 212 6.18 -21.61 6.78
CA ASN A 212 7.53 -21.75 6.24
C ASN A 212 8.55 -21.67 7.40
N PRO A 213 9.81 -22.06 7.22
CA PRO A 213 10.80 -22.05 8.31
C PRO A 213 11.22 -20.64 8.79
N GLY A 214 10.80 -19.58 8.09
CA GLY A 214 11.29 -18.23 8.30
C GLY A 214 12.67 -18.00 7.67
N ARG A 215 13.07 -16.73 7.61
CA ARG A 215 14.41 -16.29 7.16
C ARG A 215 15.01 -15.41 8.23
N VAL A 216 16.09 -15.87 8.85
CA VAL A 216 16.83 -15.10 9.87
C VAL A 216 17.74 -14.11 9.16
N ASP A 217 17.53 -12.84 9.45
CA ASP A 217 18.39 -11.76 9.03
C ASP A 217 19.72 -11.83 9.78
N ALA A 218 20.81 -12.06 9.05
CA ALA A 218 22.14 -12.24 9.64
C ALA A 218 22.71 -10.98 10.32
N GLY A 219 22.25 -9.78 9.92
CA GLY A 219 22.74 -8.52 10.47
C GLY A 219 22.00 -8.10 11.75
N SER A 220 20.68 -8.30 11.80
CA SER A 220 19.84 -7.90 12.94
C SER A 220 19.46 -9.04 13.88
N GLY A 221 19.56 -10.30 13.43
CA GLY A 221 19.08 -11.47 14.15
C GLY A 221 17.55 -11.62 14.14
N LEU A 222 16.81 -10.73 13.47
CA LEU A 222 15.36 -10.80 13.35
C LEU A 222 14.95 -11.94 12.42
N ASN A 223 13.88 -12.66 12.76
CA ASN A 223 13.33 -13.70 11.91
C ASN A 223 12.12 -13.18 11.16
N TYR A 224 12.19 -13.22 9.84
CA TYR A 224 11.09 -12.84 8.95
C TYR A 224 10.30 -14.08 8.57
N MET A 225 8.97 -14.02 8.71
CA MET A 225 8.08 -15.13 8.35
C MET A 225 7.38 -14.92 7.01
N ASN A 226 7.52 -13.74 6.39
CA ASN A 226 6.96 -13.44 5.09
C ASN A 226 7.78 -12.36 4.37
N MET A 227 7.63 -12.30 3.05
CA MET A 227 8.36 -11.35 2.18
C MET A 227 7.90 -9.90 2.34
N PHE A 228 6.62 -9.66 2.64
CA PHE A 228 6.09 -8.31 2.81
C PHE A 228 6.78 -7.58 3.98
N ASP A 229 6.89 -8.24 5.14
CA ASP A 229 7.59 -7.70 6.31
C ASP A 229 9.07 -7.47 6.01
N ALA A 230 9.71 -8.40 5.29
CA ALA A 230 11.11 -8.28 4.90
C ALA A 230 11.34 -7.07 3.98
N GLN A 231 10.49 -6.86 2.97
CA GLN A 231 10.56 -5.71 2.06
C GLN A 231 10.30 -4.39 2.81
N LEU A 232 9.29 -4.36 3.68
CA LEU A 232 8.97 -3.17 4.47
C LEU A 232 10.11 -2.81 5.45
N ASP A 233 10.72 -3.79 6.10
CA ASP A 233 11.84 -3.56 7.00
C ASP A 233 13.14 -3.20 6.27
N ALA A 234 13.33 -3.65 5.03
CA ALA A 234 14.42 -3.17 4.17
C ALA A 234 14.27 -1.66 3.87
N VAL A 235 13.05 -1.20 3.57
CA VAL A 235 12.77 0.24 3.40
C VAL A 235 13.00 0.99 4.71
N ARG A 236 12.54 0.44 5.84
CA ARG A 236 12.76 1.02 7.17
C ARG A 236 14.24 1.15 7.50
N ALA A 237 15.04 0.11 7.23
CA ALA A 237 16.49 0.13 7.43
C ALA A 237 17.17 1.18 6.56
N ALA A 238 16.76 1.35 5.29
CA ALA A 238 17.30 2.36 4.39
C ALA A 238 17.02 3.79 4.89
N LEU A 239 15.80 4.05 5.35
CA LEU A 239 15.42 5.34 5.93
C LEU A 239 16.19 5.60 7.24
N ASP A 240 16.33 4.60 8.11
CA ASP A 240 17.08 4.71 9.38
C ASP A 240 18.56 5.00 9.13
N GLY A 241 19.18 4.30 8.17
CA GLY A 241 20.57 4.50 7.77
C GLY A 241 20.85 5.91 7.23
N LYS A 242 19.83 6.60 6.71
CA LYS A 242 19.88 8.00 6.29
C LYS A 242 19.46 9.00 7.39
N GLY A 243 19.09 8.53 8.58
CA GLY A 243 18.69 9.39 9.71
C GLY A 243 17.21 9.78 9.74
N TYR A 244 16.34 9.09 8.99
CA TYR A 244 14.91 9.40 8.86
C TYR A 244 14.01 8.43 9.66
N ALA A 245 14.44 8.00 10.85
CA ALA A 245 13.75 7.03 11.70
C ALA A 245 12.28 7.37 12.03
N GLY A 246 11.93 8.67 12.06
CA GLY A 246 10.58 9.14 12.35
C GLY A 246 9.65 9.30 11.14
N VAL A 247 10.11 9.03 9.92
CA VAL A 247 9.26 9.11 8.71
C VAL A 247 8.41 7.85 8.61
N ASP A 248 7.10 7.99 8.63
CA ASP A 248 6.16 6.87 8.45
C ASP A 248 6.27 6.26 7.05
N ILE A 249 5.95 4.98 6.92
CA ILE A 249 5.88 4.28 5.63
C ILE A 249 4.41 4.00 5.32
N VAL A 250 4.03 4.22 4.06
CA VAL A 250 2.74 3.83 3.50
C VAL A 250 3.00 2.92 2.31
N ILE A 251 2.32 1.78 2.27
CA ILE A 251 2.34 0.87 1.12
C ILE A 251 1.33 1.37 0.10
N ALA A 252 1.81 2.06 -0.93
CA ALA A 252 0.94 2.71 -1.91
C ALA A 252 0.39 1.75 -2.98
N GLU A 253 1.04 0.60 -3.17
CA GLU A 253 0.58 -0.54 -3.94
C GLU A 253 1.19 -1.82 -3.40
N THR A 254 0.39 -2.88 -3.38
CA THR A 254 0.88 -4.25 -3.32
C THR A 254 -0.23 -5.20 -3.77
N GLY A 255 0.11 -6.28 -4.44
CA GLY A 255 -0.90 -7.20 -4.98
C GLY A 255 -0.28 -8.46 -5.58
N TRP A 256 -1.14 -9.32 -6.10
CA TRP A 256 -0.75 -10.57 -6.75
C TRP A 256 -1.72 -10.87 -7.89
N PRO A 257 -1.23 -11.10 -9.13
CA PRO A 257 -2.09 -11.32 -10.28
C PRO A 257 -2.72 -12.71 -10.24
N TYR A 258 -4.01 -12.83 -10.57
CA TYR A 258 -4.71 -14.13 -10.54
C TYR A 258 -4.57 -14.93 -11.84
N ARG A 259 -3.98 -14.34 -12.88
CA ARG A 259 -3.75 -14.94 -14.19
C ARG A 259 -2.53 -14.27 -14.81
N GLY A 260 -1.72 -15.03 -15.51
CA GLY A 260 -0.56 -14.52 -16.25
C GLY A 260 -0.30 -15.33 -17.53
N ASP A 261 0.71 -14.91 -18.27
CA ASP A 261 1.27 -15.66 -19.40
C ASP A 261 1.94 -16.96 -18.92
N ALA A 262 2.34 -17.81 -19.87
CA ALA A 262 2.88 -19.14 -19.56
C ALA A 262 4.20 -19.10 -18.75
N ASP A 263 4.94 -18.00 -18.84
CA ASP A 263 6.19 -17.73 -18.11
C ASP A 263 6.00 -16.93 -16.82
N GLU A 264 4.76 -16.56 -16.46
CA GLU A 264 4.43 -15.81 -15.26
C GLU A 264 4.09 -16.73 -14.08
N ALA A 265 5.12 -17.40 -13.57
CA ALA A 265 4.98 -18.36 -12.50
C ALA A 265 4.27 -17.77 -11.27
N GLY A 266 3.28 -18.52 -10.77
CA GLY A 266 2.53 -18.17 -9.56
C GLY A 266 1.34 -17.24 -9.79
N ALA A 267 1.11 -16.72 -10.99
CA ALA A 267 -0.08 -15.93 -11.31
C ALA A 267 -1.32 -16.83 -11.45
N THR A 268 -1.94 -17.18 -10.31
CA THR A 268 -3.10 -18.08 -10.23
C THR A 268 -4.16 -17.53 -9.27
N PRO A 269 -5.44 -17.92 -9.43
CA PRO A 269 -6.50 -17.48 -8.52
C PRO A 269 -6.25 -17.86 -7.06
N ASP A 270 -5.72 -19.07 -6.82
CA ASP A 270 -5.42 -19.54 -5.47
C ASP A 270 -4.30 -18.72 -4.81
N ASN A 271 -3.24 -18.39 -5.55
CA ASN A 271 -2.14 -17.59 -5.02
C ASN A 271 -2.54 -16.13 -4.81
N ALA A 272 -3.29 -15.54 -5.75
CA ALA A 272 -3.81 -14.18 -5.59
C ALA A 272 -4.74 -14.06 -4.37
N ARG A 273 -5.63 -15.05 -4.19
CA ARG A 273 -6.48 -15.15 -3.01
C ARG A 273 -5.66 -15.33 -1.73
N ALA A 274 -4.66 -16.21 -1.75
CA ALA A 274 -3.79 -16.44 -0.59
C ALA A 274 -3.03 -15.18 -0.20
N TYR A 275 -2.37 -14.52 -1.16
CA TYR A 275 -1.60 -13.30 -0.92
C TYR A 275 -2.46 -12.19 -0.34
N ASN A 276 -3.49 -11.76 -1.07
CA ASN A 276 -4.32 -10.62 -0.69
C ASN A 276 -5.12 -10.92 0.59
N GLY A 277 -5.64 -12.14 0.75
CA GLY A 277 -6.35 -12.57 1.95
C GLY A 277 -5.46 -12.63 3.19
N ASN A 278 -4.26 -13.19 3.08
CA ASN A 278 -3.33 -13.28 4.20
C ASN A 278 -2.71 -11.92 4.56
N LEU A 279 -2.48 -11.05 3.58
CA LEU A 279 -2.08 -9.66 3.83
C LEU A 279 -3.15 -8.92 4.62
N VAL A 280 -4.44 -9.03 4.23
CA VAL A 280 -5.56 -8.45 5.01
C VAL A 280 -5.60 -9.01 6.43
N ALA A 281 -5.40 -10.32 6.62
CA ALA A 281 -5.33 -10.93 7.94
C ALA A 281 -4.14 -10.43 8.77
N HIS A 282 -2.96 -10.32 8.15
CA HIS A 282 -1.75 -9.77 8.77
C HIS A 282 -1.98 -8.33 9.25
N LEU A 283 -2.51 -7.46 8.39
CA LEU A 283 -2.83 -6.07 8.73
C LEU A 283 -3.84 -5.97 9.88
N ARG A 284 -4.86 -6.85 9.91
CA ARG A 284 -5.85 -6.91 11.00
C ARG A 284 -5.29 -7.43 12.32
N SER A 285 -4.22 -8.23 12.28
CA SER A 285 -3.56 -8.72 13.49
C SER A 285 -2.83 -7.62 14.26
N GLN A 286 -2.49 -6.52 13.58
CA GLN A 286 -1.71 -5.38 14.11
C GLN A 286 -0.35 -5.78 14.70
N VAL A 287 0.17 -6.96 14.34
CA VAL A 287 1.48 -7.43 14.82
C VAL A 287 2.63 -6.55 14.33
N GLY A 288 2.45 -5.88 13.18
CA GLY A 288 3.49 -5.09 12.53
C GLY A 288 4.58 -5.97 11.92
N THR A 289 5.75 -5.38 11.69
CA THR A 289 6.92 -6.12 11.18
C THR A 289 7.86 -6.51 12.33
N PRO A 290 8.81 -7.43 12.12
CA PRO A 290 9.84 -7.74 13.12
C PRO A 290 10.61 -6.51 13.63
N ARG A 291 10.96 -5.55 12.76
CA ARG A 291 11.67 -4.31 13.16
C ARG A 291 10.73 -3.24 13.71
N THR A 292 9.48 -3.21 13.28
CA THR A 292 8.48 -2.21 13.68
C THR A 292 7.21 -2.90 14.22
N PRO A 293 7.27 -3.56 15.39
CA PRO A 293 6.15 -4.34 15.92
C PRO A 293 5.04 -3.46 16.50
N GLY A 294 3.84 -4.05 16.61
CA GLY A 294 2.71 -3.49 17.36
C GLY A 294 1.88 -2.43 16.64
N ARG A 295 2.07 -2.23 15.34
CA ARG A 295 1.23 -1.36 14.51
C ARG A 295 1.05 -1.89 13.10
N SER A 296 -0.16 -1.77 12.55
CA SER A 296 -0.40 -2.00 11.12
C SER A 296 0.20 -0.86 10.28
N VAL A 297 0.54 -1.19 9.04
CA VAL A 297 0.96 -0.21 8.03
C VAL A 297 -0.21 0.10 7.11
N ASP A 298 -0.41 1.38 6.80
CA ASP A 298 -1.39 1.79 5.80
C ASP A 298 -1.05 1.16 4.45
N THR A 299 -1.97 0.38 3.90
CA THR A 299 -1.72 -0.46 2.72
C THR A 299 -2.82 -0.34 1.70
N TYR A 300 -2.45 -0.06 0.45
CA TYR A 300 -3.35 -0.03 -0.68
C TYR A 300 -3.15 -1.29 -1.54
N LEU A 301 -4.21 -2.09 -1.63
CA LEU A 301 -4.24 -3.30 -2.44
C LEU A 301 -4.33 -2.93 -3.92
N PHE A 302 -3.39 -3.43 -4.72
CA PHE A 302 -3.37 -3.30 -6.17
C PHE A 302 -4.04 -4.55 -6.80
N ALA A 303 -5.21 -4.43 -7.44
CA ALA A 303 -6.06 -3.23 -7.60
C ALA A 303 -7.55 -3.56 -7.47
N LEU A 304 -8.42 -2.53 -7.48
CA LEU A 304 -9.87 -2.74 -7.38
C LEU A 304 -10.41 -3.56 -8.55
N TYR A 305 -10.03 -3.18 -9.77
CA TYR A 305 -10.49 -3.81 -11.01
C TYR A 305 -9.35 -4.37 -11.84
N ASP A 306 -9.68 -5.33 -12.70
CA ASP A 306 -8.84 -5.64 -13.86
C ASP A 306 -8.82 -4.45 -14.82
N GLU A 307 -7.63 -4.11 -15.31
CA GLU A 307 -7.40 -2.98 -16.21
C GLU A 307 -7.02 -3.52 -17.60
N ASP A 308 -7.99 -3.70 -18.48
CA ASP A 308 -7.84 -4.44 -19.75
C ASP A 308 -6.96 -3.76 -20.79
N LEU A 309 -6.71 -2.45 -20.65
CA LEU A 309 -5.83 -1.67 -21.51
C LEU A 309 -4.40 -1.56 -20.98
N LYS A 310 -4.06 -2.19 -19.83
CA LYS A 310 -2.68 -2.18 -19.34
C LYS A 310 -1.73 -2.88 -20.32
N PRO A 311 -0.62 -2.23 -20.72
CA PRO A 311 0.38 -2.83 -21.58
C PRO A 311 1.18 -3.90 -20.83
N GLY A 312 1.95 -4.69 -21.57
CA GLY A 312 2.82 -5.71 -20.99
C GLY A 312 2.14 -7.10 -20.88
N PRO A 313 2.63 -7.95 -19.97
CA PRO A 313 2.18 -9.34 -19.89
C PRO A 313 0.74 -9.46 -19.36
N VAL A 314 0.16 -10.66 -19.45
CA VAL A 314 -1.24 -10.91 -19.03
C VAL A 314 -1.47 -10.63 -17.54
N SER A 315 -0.46 -10.78 -16.69
CA SER A 315 -0.56 -10.43 -15.27
C SER A 315 -0.99 -8.99 -15.04
N GLU A 316 -0.47 -8.04 -15.83
CA GLU A 316 -0.78 -6.61 -15.70
C GLU A 316 -2.28 -6.33 -15.84
N ARG A 317 -3.01 -7.15 -16.60
CA ARG A 317 -4.47 -7.05 -16.82
C ARG A 317 -5.29 -7.91 -15.85
N SER A 318 -4.65 -8.46 -14.82
CA SER A 318 -5.21 -9.54 -13.99
C SER A 318 -4.91 -9.36 -12.49
N PHE A 319 -4.70 -8.13 -12.02
CA PHE A 319 -4.50 -7.80 -10.60
C PHE A 319 -5.80 -7.49 -9.85
N GLY A 320 -6.94 -7.38 -10.55
CA GLY A 320 -8.19 -6.93 -9.96
C GLY A 320 -8.71 -7.86 -8.88
N LEU A 321 -9.12 -7.27 -7.75
CA LEU A 321 -9.98 -7.94 -6.77
C LEU A 321 -11.37 -8.24 -7.34
N TYR A 322 -11.82 -7.38 -8.25
CA TYR A 322 -13.08 -7.48 -8.97
C TYR A 322 -12.85 -7.37 -10.48
N GLN A 323 -13.76 -7.94 -11.25
CA GLN A 323 -13.91 -7.63 -12.66
C GLN A 323 -14.62 -6.28 -12.83
N ALA A 324 -14.54 -5.71 -14.02
CA ALA A 324 -15.17 -4.42 -14.32
C ALA A 324 -16.70 -4.42 -14.15
N ASP A 325 -17.34 -5.61 -14.20
CA ASP A 325 -18.77 -5.82 -13.95
C ASP A 325 -19.14 -5.98 -12.46
N LEU A 326 -18.19 -5.72 -11.54
CA LEU A 326 -18.30 -5.84 -10.08
C LEU A 326 -18.28 -7.27 -9.54
N THR A 327 -18.11 -8.29 -10.39
CA THR A 327 -17.94 -9.68 -9.94
C THR A 327 -16.60 -9.83 -9.23
N ALA A 328 -16.59 -10.35 -8.01
CA ALA A 328 -15.34 -10.62 -7.30
C ALA A 328 -14.56 -11.74 -8.02
N ASN A 329 -13.26 -11.52 -8.28
CA ASN A 329 -12.38 -12.56 -8.82
C ASN A 329 -12.12 -13.66 -7.77
N TYR A 330 -12.04 -13.27 -6.48
CA TYR A 330 -11.87 -14.16 -5.34
C TYR A 330 -12.22 -13.41 -4.04
N ASP A 331 -12.58 -14.14 -2.97
CA ASP A 331 -12.92 -13.54 -1.67
C ASP A 331 -11.69 -13.47 -0.74
N ILE A 332 -11.41 -12.26 -0.25
CA ILE A 332 -10.35 -11.91 0.69
C ILE A 332 -10.87 -11.36 2.03
N GLY A 333 -12.18 -11.50 2.28
CA GLY A 333 -12.80 -11.14 3.56
C GLY A 333 -12.94 -9.64 3.80
N LEU A 334 -13.19 -8.85 2.74
CA LEU A 334 -13.44 -7.40 2.82
C LEU A 334 -14.93 -7.03 2.92
N ALA A 335 -15.86 -7.91 2.56
CA ALA A 335 -17.29 -7.61 2.63
C ALA A 335 -17.73 -7.31 4.08
N LYS A 336 -18.49 -6.22 4.30
CA LYS A 336 -19.04 -5.92 5.64
C LYS A 336 -20.05 -7.00 6.03
N GLY A 337 -19.81 -7.66 7.17
CA GLY A 337 -20.69 -8.70 7.69
C GLY A 337 -20.26 -10.14 7.40
N SER A 338 -19.13 -10.36 6.71
CA SER A 338 -18.48 -11.66 6.73
C SER A 338 -17.82 -11.85 8.10
N ALA A 339 -18.17 -12.93 8.81
CA ALA A 339 -17.40 -13.36 9.96
C ALA A 339 -15.98 -13.70 9.45
N SER A 340 -14.93 -13.15 10.11
CA SER A 340 -13.56 -13.56 9.77
C SER A 340 -13.46 -15.08 9.82
N PRO A 341 -12.86 -15.74 8.81
CA PRO A 341 -12.54 -17.15 8.95
C PRO A 341 -11.60 -17.29 10.14
N SER A 342 -12.06 -17.97 11.19
CA SER A 342 -11.25 -18.30 12.35
C SER A 342 -10.16 -19.27 11.90
N THR A 343 -8.95 -18.77 11.65
CA THR A 343 -7.75 -19.61 11.61
C THR A 343 -7.34 -19.92 13.03
N SER A 344 -8.04 -20.86 13.65
CA SER A 344 -7.57 -21.56 14.85
C SER A 344 -6.42 -22.50 14.46
N GLY A 345 -5.25 -21.92 14.19
CA GLY A 345 -3.97 -22.60 14.15
C GLY A 345 -3.08 -21.95 15.20
N GLN A 346 -2.76 -22.67 16.27
CA GLN A 346 -2.00 -22.18 17.41
C GLN A 346 -0.71 -21.48 16.96
N ILE A 347 -0.66 -20.15 17.10
CA ILE A 347 0.62 -19.42 17.14
C ILE A 347 1.23 -19.74 18.50
N GLY A 348 2.11 -20.74 18.55
CA GLY A 348 2.97 -21.00 19.69
C GLY A 348 4.04 -19.92 19.79
N VAL A 349 3.74 -18.83 20.48
CA VAL A 349 4.76 -17.83 20.87
C VAL A 349 5.48 -18.36 22.11
N THR A 350 6.61 -19.02 21.93
CA THR A 350 7.60 -19.12 23.02
C THR A 350 8.42 -17.84 23.03
N ALA A 351 8.06 -16.92 23.92
CA ALA A 351 8.90 -15.77 24.26
C ALA A 351 10.13 -16.28 25.03
N THR A 352 11.31 -16.20 24.43
CA THR A 352 12.58 -16.42 25.13
C THR A 352 12.93 -15.14 25.90
N PRO A 353 13.19 -15.19 27.22
CA PRO A 353 13.56 -13.99 27.98
C PRO A 353 14.94 -13.49 27.57
N ALA A 354 15.06 -12.16 27.43
CA ALA A 354 16.33 -11.47 27.21
C ALA A 354 17.33 -11.80 28.33
N GLN A 355 18.48 -12.37 27.99
CA GLN A 355 19.61 -12.50 28.90
C GLN A 355 20.25 -11.13 29.11
N VAL A 356 20.14 -10.65 30.35
CA VAL A 356 20.92 -9.52 30.86
C VAL A 356 22.38 -9.96 30.96
N LEU A 357 23.24 -9.41 30.11
CA LEU A 357 24.69 -9.48 30.26
C LEU A 357 25.09 -8.61 31.46
N ALA A 358 25.41 -9.26 32.57
CA ALA A 358 26.12 -8.64 33.68
C ALA A 358 27.62 -8.58 33.34
N SER A 359 28.17 -7.38 33.41
CA SER A 359 29.60 -7.10 33.36
C SER A 359 30.31 -7.63 34.61
N ALA A 360 31.44 -8.31 34.40
CA ALA A 360 32.52 -8.51 35.35
C ALA A 360 33.85 -8.38 34.62
#